data_AF-A0A3D2ANU7-F1
#
_entry.id   AF-A0A3D2ANU7-F1
#
_cell.length_a   1.000
_cell.length_b   1.000
_cell.length_c   1.000
_cell.angle_alpha   90.00
_cell.angle_beta   90.00
_cell.angle_gamma   90.00
#
_symmetry.space_group_name_H-M   'P 1'
#
loop_
_entity.id
_entity.type
_entity.pdbx_description
1 polymer ?
#
loop_
_entity_poly.entity_id
_entity_poly.type
_entity_poly.pdbx_seq_one_letter_code
_entity_poly.pdbx_strand_id
1 'polypeptide(L)'
;MATQAHVYDYVVESVFGCYLQQPNTLASRLLGSPSGLEMTAAGLQFTLPALYDFALVNMPTAHGAPVQPYRGFRQNLYGQQTQVRLRAWGGEVVIVDNQQQVDQSIYRLQRLIKEGS
;
A
#
# COMPACT_ATOMS: atom_id res chain seq x y z
N MET A 1 -5.36 -7.10 26.42
CA MET A 1 -4.15 -6.81 25.63
C MET A 1 -4.55 -5.76 24.60
N ALA A 2 -3.91 -4.60 24.57
CA ALA A 2 -4.23 -3.59 23.57
C ALA A 2 -3.78 -4.10 22.19
N THR A 3 -4.72 -4.39 21.29
CA THR A 3 -4.42 -4.83 19.93
C THR A 3 -3.71 -3.68 19.22
N GLN A 4 -2.47 -3.91 18.76
CA GLN A 4 -1.74 -2.92 17.98
C GLN A 4 -2.48 -2.66 16.68
N ALA A 5 -2.65 -1.40 16.31
CA ALA A 5 -3.23 -1.07 15.02
C ALA A 5 -2.17 -1.32 13.93
N HIS A 6 -2.38 -2.38 13.15
CA HIS A 6 -1.42 -2.83 12.13
C HIS A 6 -1.63 -2.07 10.82
N VAL A 7 -0.84 -1.00 10.65
CA VAL A 7 -0.83 -0.17 9.43
C VAL A 7 -0.60 -1.04 8.18
N TYR A 8 0.25 -2.07 8.29
CA TYR A 8 0.46 -3.06 7.24
C TYR A 8 -0.84 -3.74 6.77
N ASP A 9 -1.65 -4.26 7.69
CA ASP A 9 -2.88 -4.99 7.32
C ASP A 9 -3.87 -4.05 6.64
N TYR A 10 -3.99 -2.82 7.16
CA TYR A 10 -4.80 -1.78 6.53
C TYR A 10 -4.32 -1.46 5.10
N VAL A 11 -3.02 -1.28 4.90
CA VAL A 11 -2.44 -1.03 3.57
C VAL A 11 -2.75 -2.17 2.61
N VAL A 12 -2.51 -3.41 3.03
CA VAL A 12 -2.73 -4.57 2.15
C VAL A 12 -4.21 -4.74 1.82
N GLU A 13 -5.11 -4.63 2.79
CA GLU A 13 -6.53 -4.95 2.59
C GLU A 13 -7.32 -3.76 2.03
N SER A 14 -7.15 -2.59 2.65
CA SER A 14 -8.00 -1.41 2.38
C SER A 14 -7.42 -0.47 1.33
N VAL A 15 -6.12 -0.55 1.02
CA VAL A 15 -5.49 0.24 -0.04
C VAL A 15 -5.20 -0.63 -1.25
N PHE A 16 -4.35 -1.64 -1.11
CA PHE A 16 -3.97 -2.52 -2.22
C PHE A 16 -5.13 -3.40 -2.69
N GLY A 17 -5.84 -4.04 -1.75
CA GLY A 17 -7.05 -4.80 -2.07
C GLY A 17 -8.11 -3.92 -2.76
N CYS A 18 -8.32 -2.69 -2.28
CA CYS A 18 -9.24 -1.75 -2.89
C CYS A 18 -8.80 -1.34 -4.32
N TYR A 19 -7.52 -1.06 -4.57
CA TYR A 19 -7.01 -0.82 -5.92
C TYR A 19 -7.30 -1.99 -6.88
N LEU A 20 -7.04 -3.22 -6.43
CA LEU A 20 -7.19 -4.41 -7.27
C LEU A 20 -8.66 -4.74 -7.56
N GLN A 21 -9.55 -4.56 -6.59
CA GLN A 21 -10.96 -4.93 -6.71
C GLN A 21 -11.86 -3.78 -7.17
N GLN A 22 -11.63 -2.56 -6.67
CA GLN A 22 -12.51 -1.39 -6.86
C GLN A 22 -11.69 -0.09 -7.04
N PRO A 23 -10.96 0.06 -8.16
CA PRO A 23 -10.01 1.16 -8.35
C PRO A 23 -10.66 2.54 -8.31
N ASN A 24 -11.91 2.67 -8.76
CA ASN A 24 -12.66 3.93 -8.71
C ASN A 24 -12.95 4.37 -7.27
N THR A 25 -13.27 3.43 -6.38
CA THR A 25 -13.48 3.70 -4.96
C THR A 25 -12.19 4.21 -4.32
N LEU A 26 -11.04 3.60 -4.65
CA LEU A 26 -9.76 4.08 -4.15
C LEU A 26 -9.42 5.47 -4.72
N ALA A 27 -9.64 5.71 -6.01
CA ALA A 27 -9.36 6.99 -6.64
C ALA A 27 -10.08 8.15 -5.93
N SER A 28 -11.36 7.97 -5.56
CA SER A 28 -12.10 8.98 -4.79
C SER A 28 -11.52 9.22 -3.40
N ARG A 29 -10.95 8.20 -2.76
CA ARG A 29 -10.29 8.33 -1.44
C ARG A 29 -8.93 9.01 -1.54
N LEU A 30 -8.29 8.92 -2.69
CA LEU A 30 -7.00 9.57 -2.95
C LEU A 30 -7.14 11.07 -3.25
N LEU A 31 -8.36 11.56 -3.50
CA LEU A 31 -8.61 13.00 -3.68
C LEU A 31 -8.23 13.75 -2.40
N GLY A 32 -7.14 14.52 -2.45
CA GLY A 32 -6.59 15.23 -1.29
C GLY A 32 -5.53 14.46 -0.49
N SER A 33 -5.03 13.33 -1.01
CA SER A 33 -3.92 12.60 -0.40
C SER A 33 -2.58 13.34 -0.51
N PRO A 34 -1.61 13.02 0.37
CA PRO A 34 -0.27 13.61 0.32
C PRO A 34 0.42 13.34 -1.01
N SER A 35 1.34 14.23 -1.38
CA SER A 35 2.17 14.06 -2.57
C SER A 35 2.96 12.74 -2.49
N GLY A 36 2.94 11.97 -3.58
CA GLY A 36 3.64 10.69 -3.66
C GLY A 36 2.79 9.45 -3.38
N LEU A 37 1.45 9.53 -3.39
CA LEU A 37 0.53 8.40 -3.54
C LEU A 37 -0.55 8.78 -4.55
N GLU A 38 -0.52 8.17 -5.74
CA GLU A 38 -1.38 8.58 -6.85
C GLU A 38 -1.82 7.41 -7.74
N MET A 39 -3.00 7.59 -8.35
CA MET A 39 -3.50 6.67 -9.36
C MET A 39 -2.99 7.09 -10.74
N THR A 40 -2.27 6.22 -11.43
CA THR A 40 -1.83 6.45 -12.81
C THR A 40 -2.39 5.38 -13.74
N ALA A 41 -2.26 5.60 -15.06
CA ALA A 41 -2.70 4.64 -16.06
C ALA A 41 -2.01 3.27 -15.92
N ALA A 42 -0.77 3.25 -15.41
CA ALA A 42 -0.01 2.02 -15.19
C ALA A 42 -0.30 1.34 -13.85
N GLY A 43 -0.88 2.06 -12.89
CA GLY A 43 -1.31 1.53 -11.61
C GLY A 43 -1.21 2.52 -10.46
N LEU A 44 -1.27 2.02 -9.23
CA LEU A 44 -1.14 2.85 -8.04
C LEU A 44 0.35 3.09 -7.77
N GLN A 45 0.82 4.32 -7.97
CA GLN A 45 2.20 4.71 -7.71
C GLN A 45 2.34 5.34 -6.34
N PHE A 46 3.43 5.00 -5.64
CA PHE A 46 3.64 5.51 -4.29
C PHE A 46 5.10 5.53 -3.86
N THR A 47 5.41 6.43 -2.91
CA THR A 47 6.56 6.28 -2.01
C THR A 47 6.10 5.58 -0.72
N LEU A 48 7.01 4.88 -0.05
CA LEU A 48 6.67 4.19 1.21
C LEU A 48 6.24 5.14 2.33
N PRO A 49 6.88 6.31 2.52
CA PRO A 49 6.40 7.29 3.49
C PRO A 49 4.98 7.78 3.18
N ALA A 50 4.69 8.14 1.94
CA ALA A 50 3.36 8.64 1.57
C ALA A 50 2.26 7.59 1.75
N LEU A 51 2.55 6.32 1.43
CA LEU A 51 1.62 5.21 1.67
C LEU A 51 1.36 4.99 3.17
N TYR A 52 2.41 5.06 3.98
CA TYR A 52 2.30 4.91 5.43
C TYR A 52 1.50 6.07 6.05
N ASP A 53 1.80 7.32 5.69
CA ASP A 53 1.09 8.50 6.18
C ASP A 53 -0.39 8.48 5.76
N PHE A 54 -0.68 8.12 4.51
CA PHE A 54 -2.06 7.92 4.06
C PHE A 54 -2.80 6.90 4.92
N ALA A 55 -2.16 5.77 5.21
CA ALA A 55 -2.75 4.73 6.06
C ALA A 55 -2.94 5.21 7.50
N LEU A 56 -2.03 5.99 8.06
CA LEU A 56 -2.19 6.56 9.40
C LEU A 56 -3.40 7.49 9.51
N VAL A 57 -3.64 8.31 8.49
CA VAL A 57 -4.76 9.27 8.48
C VAL A 57 -6.10 8.56 8.25
N ASN A 58 -6.11 7.48 7.46
CA ASN A 58 -7.35 6.85 6.99
C ASN A 58 -7.71 5.55 7.72
N MET A 59 -6.81 5.00 8.52
CA MET A 59 -7.09 3.79 9.30
C MET A 59 -8.03 4.14 10.47
N PRO A 60 -9.08 3.33 10.70
CA PRO A 60 -9.88 3.46 11.92
C PRO A 60 -9.01 3.09 13.12
N THR A 61 -8.43 4.09 13.78
CA THR A 61 -7.66 3.89 15.01
C THR A 61 -8.61 3.58 16.15
N ALA A 62 -8.50 2.38 16.73
CA ALA A 62 -9.11 2.11 18.03
C ALA A 62 -8.49 3.07 19.06
N HIS A 63 -9.33 3.81 19.78
CA HIS A 63 -8.88 4.81 20.75
C HIS A 63 -7.85 4.20 21.73
N GLY A 64 -6.63 4.74 21.73
CA GLY A 64 -5.54 4.33 22.63
C GLY A 64 -4.73 3.11 22.20
N ALA A 65 -4.98 2.52 21.02
CA ALA A 65 -4.12 1.46 20.51
C ALA A 65 -2.78 2.02 20.03
N PRO A 66 -1.64 1.39 20.40
CA PRO A 66 -0.36 1.76 19.81
C PRO A 66 -0.41 1.49 18.31
N VAL A 67 0.13 2.41 17.52
CA VAL A 67 0.21 2.31 16.07
C VAL A 67 1.51 1.59 15.70
N GLN A 68 1.47 0.75 14.65
CA GLN A 68 2.67 0.11 14.12
C GLN A 68 3.69 1.17 13.66
N PRO A 69 4.95 1.16 14.15
CA PRO A 69 5.96 2.12 13.72
C PRO A 69 6.39 1.87 12.27
N TYR A 70 6.84 2.93 11.59
CA TYR A 70 7.25 2.90 10.18
C TYR A 70 8.24 1.79 9.83
N ARG A 71 9.24 1.55 10.71
CA ARG A 71 10.21 0.46 10.52
C ARG A 71 9.54 -0.92 10.49
N GLY A 72 8.58 -1.16 11.40
CA GLY A 72 7.84 -2.42 11.46
C GLY A 72 6.91 -2.58 10.25
N PHE A 73 6.28 -1.49 9.81
CA PHE A 73 5.50 -1.45 8.57
C PHE A 73 6.36 -1.88 7.36
N ARG A 74 7.53 -1.26 7.19
CA ARG A 74 8.47 -1.60 6.11
C ARG A 74 8.90 -3.07 6.14
N GLN A 75 9.28 -3.58 7.31
CA GLN A 75 9.69 -4.98 7.46
C GLN A 75 8.59 -5.95 7.01
N ASN A 76 7.34 -5.68 7.38
CA ASN A 76 6.21 -6.51 6.96
C ASN A 76 5.96 -6.42 5.45
N LEU A 77 6.02 -5.21 4.87
CA LEU A 77 5.75 -4.99 3.45
C LEU A 77 6.77 -5.67 2.53
N TYR A 78 8.04 -5.75 2.95
CA TYR A 78 9.08 -6.49 2.23
C TYR A 78 9.09 -7.99 2.52
N GLY A 79 8.21 -8.47 3.41
CA GLY A 79 8.04 -9.89 3.63
C GLY A 79 7.58 -10.59 2.36
N GLN A 80 8.12 -11.79 2.10
CA GLN A 80 7.71 -12.60 0.94
C GLN A 80 6.19 -12.82 0.88
N GLN A 81 5.53 -12.87 2.03
CA GLN A 81 4.09 -13.07 2.14
C GLN A 81 3.26 -11.96 1.49
N THR A 82 3.72 -10.71 1.48
CA THR A 82 3.00 -9.58 0.86
C THR A 82 2.88 -9.79 -0.65
N GLN A 83 3.99 -10.10 -1.32
CA GLN A 83 3.98 -10.36 -2.77
C GLN A 83 3.15 -11.59 -3.13
N VAL A 84 3.22 -12.66 -2.33
CA VAL A 84 2.38 -13.86 -2.54
C VAL A 84 0.89 -13.50 -2.45
N ARG A 85 0.49 -12.72 -1.45
CA ARG A 85 -0.90 -12.30 -1.26
C ARG A 85 -1.39 -11.40 -2.40
N LEU A 86 -0.58 -10.42 -2.81
CA LEU A 86 -0.92 -9.54 -3.94
C LEU A 86 -1.06 -10.32 -5.24
N ARG A 87 -0.15 -11.26 -5.50
CA ARG A 87 -0.21 -12.11 -6.70
C ARG A 87 -1.47 -12.97 -6.74
N ALA A 88 -1.89 -13.50 -5.59
CA ALA A 88 -3.16 -14.22 -5.48
C ALA A 88 -4.38 -13.34 -5.81
N TRP A 89 -4.29 -12.03 -5.56
CA TRP A 89 -5.30 -11.03 -5.94
C TRP A 89 -5.09 -10.44 -7.34
N GLY A 90 -4.15 -10.97 -8.13
CA GLY A 90 -3.88 -10.50 -9.49
C GLY A 90 -3.13 -9.17 -9.54
N GLY A 91 -2.30 -8.87 -8.53
CA GLY A 91 -1.44 -7.70 -8.52
C GLY A 91 -0.03 -7.98 -8.05
N GLU A 92 0.87 -7.03 -8.24
CA GLU A 92 2.22 -7.07 -7.70
C GLU A 92 2.74 -5.66 -7.43
N VAL A 93 3.62 -5.54 -6.44
CA VAL A 93 4.36 -4.29 -6.22
C VAL A 93 5.72 -4.39 -6.90
N VAL A 94 6.02 -3.44 -7.77
CA VAL A 94 7.31 -3.30 -8.45
C VAL A 94 7.98 -1.99 -8.06
N ILE A 95 9.31 -1.95 -8.19
CA ILE A 95 10.08 -0.71 -8.06
C ILE A 95 10.16 -0.09 -9.45
N VAL A 96 9.63 1.12 -9.61
CA VAL A 96 9.64 1.82 -10.90
C VAL A 96 10.75 2.84 -11.00
N ASP A 97 11.22 3.35 -9.87
CA ASP A 97 12.41 4.20 -9.79
C ASP A 97 13.18 3.88 -8.50
N ASN A 98 14.41 3.38 -8.67
CA ASN A 98 15.28 3.03 -7.56
C ASN A 98 16.29 4.16 -7.32
N GLN A 99 15.94 5.06 -6.40
CA GLN A 99 16.76 6.21 -6.02
C GLN A 99 17.89 5.86 -5.02
N GLN A 100 18.20 4.57 -4.84
CA GLN A 100 19.14 4.03 -3.83
C GLN A 100 18.75 4.30 -2.36
N GLN A 101 17.79 5.19 -2.13
CA GLN A 101 17.13 5.41 -0.85
C GLN A 101 15.69 4.87 -0.94
N VAL A 102 15.39 3.88 -0.10
CA VAL A 102 14.10 3.19 -0.06
C VAL A 102 12.93 4.16 0.13
N ASP A 103 13.11 5.19 0.95
CA ASP A 103 12.06 6.15 1.27
C ASP A 103 11.83 7.18 0.15
N GLN A 104 12.77 7.29 -0.80
CA GLN A 104 12.66 8.13 -2.01
C GLN A 104 12.34 7.33 -3.27
N SER A 105 12.44 6.01 -3.21
CA SER A 105 12.15 5.14 -4.34
C SER A 105 10.66 5.14 -4.64
N ILE A 106 10.32 5.06 -5.92
CA ILE A 106 8.95 5.00 -6.38
C ILE A 106 8.59 3.54 -6.61
N TYR A 107 7.50 3.13 -5.98
CA TYR A 107 6.90 1.82 -6.11
C TYR A 107 5.61 1.94 -6.92
N ARG A 108 5.19 0.83 -7.52
CA ARG A 108 3.91 0.74 -8.21
C ARG A 108 3.25 -0.58 -7.88
N LEU A 109 2.02 -0.51 -7.39
CA LEU A 109 1.12 -1.65 -7.42
C LEU A 109 0.44 -1.68 -8.80
N GLN A 110 0.73 -2.73 -9.56
CA GLN A 110 0.17 -2.96 -10.89
C GLN A 110 -0.63 -4.26 -10.92
N ARG A 111 -1.60 -4.34 -11.82
CA ARG A 111 -2.34 -5.58 -12.07
C ARG A 111 -1.51 -6.52 -12.91
N LEU A 112 -1.51 -7.80 -12.54
CA LEU A 112 -0.98 -8.87 -13.37
C LEU A 112 -1.98 -9.09 -14.50
N ILE A 113 -1.57 -8.79 -15.72
CA ILE A 113 -2.29 -9.22 -16.91
C ILE A 113 -2.08 -10.73 -16.96
N LYS A 114 -3.11 -11.52 -16.63
CA LYS A 114 -3.08 -12.94 -16.96
C LYS A 114 -3.13 -13.04 -18.47
N GLU A 115 -1.98 -13.24 -19.11
CA GLU A 115 -1.97 -13.78 -20.46
C GLU A 115 -2.73 -15.12 -20.43
N GLY A 116 -3.61 -15.29 -21.41
CA GLY A 116 -4.71 -16.25 -21.38
C GLY A 116 -4.30 -17.69 -21.05
N SER A 117 -5.20 -18.36 -20.30
CA SER A 117 -5.36 -19.81 -20.41
C SER A 117 -6.27 -20.11 -21.59
#